data_AF-A0A7Y7TQZ3-F1
#
_entry.id   AF-A0A7Y7TQZ3-F1
#
_cell.length_a   1.000
_cell.length_b   1.000
_cell.length_c   1.000
_cell.angle_alpha   90.00
_cell.angle_beta   90.00
_cell.angle_gamma   90.00
#
_symmetry.space_group_name_H-M   'P 1'
#
loop_
_entity.id
_entity.type
_entity.pdbx_description
1 polymer ?
#
loop_
_entity_poly.entity_id
_entity_poly.type
_entity_poly.pdbx_seq_one_letter_code
_entity_poly.pdbx_strand_id
1 'polypeptide(L)'
;MYKVFINNKSIFFCENTENISEKENEWVYHFADKKSLKAVVDQFEIDRKVERLYVYSDDVEKYFGEFKGMYRVIKAAGGLVKNNNNEILFIFRHGKWDLPKGKL
;
A
#
# COMPACT_ATOMS: atom_id res chain seq x y z
N MET A 1 3.12 -9.34 -5.90
CA MET A 1 2.03 -8.38 -5.63
C MET A 1 2.37 -7.53 -4.42
N TYR A 2 2.43 -6.21 -4.56
CA TYR A 2 2.61 -5.27 -3.44
C TYR A 2 1.28 -4.60 -3.10
N LYS A 3 1.07 -4.32 -1.80
CA LYS A 3 -0.10 -3.59 -1.29
C LYS A 3 0.37 -2.45 -0.40
N VAL A 4 -0.06 -1.24 -0.72
CA VAL A 4 0.27 -0.01 0.01
C VAL A 4 -1.01 0.60 0.57
N PHE A 5 -0.94 1.13 1.79
CA PHE A 5 -2.05 1.84 2.40
C PHE A 5 -1.71 3.33 2.52
N ILE A 6 -2.61 4.19 2.07
CA ILE A 6 -2.50 5.65 2.17
C ILE A 6 -3.86 6.19 2.60
N ASN A 7 -3.93 6.93 3.72
CA ASN A 7 -5.16 7.57 4.21
C ASN A 7 -6.38 6.63 4.28
N ASN A 8 -6.20 5.40 4.80
CA ASN A 8 -7.19 4.31 4.84
C ASN A 8 -7.65 3.76 3.47
N LYS A 9 -7.03 4.20 2.38
CA LYS A 9 -7.20 3.67 1.02
C LYS A 9 -6.08 2.69 0.70
N SER A 10 -6.26 1.88 -0.34
CA SER A 10 -5.28 0.87 -0.75
C SER A 10 -4.86 0.97 -2.21
N ILE A 11 -3.56 0.87 -2.46
CA ILE A 11 -2.97 0.74 -3.80
C ILE A 11 -2.43 -0.68 -3.95
N PHE A 12 -2.78 -1.34 -5.04
CA PHE A 12 -2.34 -2.68 -5.40
C PHE A 12 -1.43 -2.60 -6.62
N PHE A 13 -0.27 -3.27 -6.57
CA PHE A 13 0.61 -3.43 -7.73
C PHE A 13 0.55 -4.90 -8.18
N CYS A 14 0.00 -5.14 -9.38
CA CYS A 14 -0.31 -6.46 -9.90
C CYS A 14 0.11 -6.66 -11.38
N GLU A 15 0.48 -7.90 -11.71
CA GLU A 15 0.90 -8.34 -13.05
C GLU A 15 -0.26 -8.80 -13.92
N ASN A 16 -1.44 -9.01 -13.31
CA ASN A 16 -2.65 -9.43 -13.99
C ASN A 16 -3.85 -8.62 -13.48
N THR A 17 -4.71 -8.17 -14.41
CA THR A 17 -5.98 -7.50 -14.14
C THR A 17 -7.19 -8.44 -14.28
N GLU A 18 -6.98 -9.70 -14.66
CA GLU A 18 -8.04 -10.70 -14.71
C GLU A 18 -8.68 -10.81 -13.33
N ASN A 19 -9.98 -10.52 -13.27
CA ASN A 19 -10.85 -10.41 -12.07
C ASN A 19 -10.94 -9.03 -11.40
N ILE A 20 -10.35 -7.97 -11.94
CA ILE A 20 -10.62 -6.60 -11.47
C ILE A 20 -11.89 -6.10 -12.17
N SER A 21 -13.04 -6.24 -11.52
CA SER A 21 -14.25 -5.54 -11.93
C SER A 21 -14.09 -4.06 -11.59
N GLU A 22 -14.05 -3.16 -12.58
CA GLU A 22 -14.10 -1.72 -12.36
C GLU A 22 -15.41 -1.35 -11.65
N LYS A 23 -15.36 -1.31 -10.32
CA LYS A 23 -16.44 -0.79 -9.48
C LYS A 23 -16.30 0.72 -9.38
N GLU A 24 -17.38 1.42 -9.05
CA GLU A 24 -17.39 2.89 -8.95
C GLU A 24 -16.31 3.46 -8.00
N ASN A 25 -15.89 2.71 -6.98
CA ASN A 25 -14.89 3.12 -5.99
C ASN A 25 -13.48 2.56 -6.28
N GLU A 26 -13.25 2.02 -7.47
CA GLU A 26 -12.00 1.35 -7.84
C GLU A 26 -11.44 1.95 -9.14
N TRP A 27 -10.16 2.30 -9.13
CA TRP A 27 -9.45 2.79 -10.31
C TRP A 27 -8.46 1.75 -10.79
N VAL A 28 -8.35 1.61 -12.11
CA VAL A 28 -7.33 0.81 -12.77
C VAL A 28 -6.41 1.76 -13.54
N TYR A 29 -5.12 1.64 -13.30
CA TYR A 29 -4.08 2.42 -13.95
C TYR A 29 -3.06 1.48 -14.57
N HIS A 30 -2.90 1.55 -15.89
CA HIS A 30 -1.82 0.87 -16.58
C HIS A 30 -0.57 1.73 -16.50
N PHE A 31 0.49 1.18 -15.91
CA PHE A 31 1.72 1.91 -15.68
C PHE A 31 2.31 2.39 -17.02
N ALA A 32 2.60 3.69 -17.11
CA ALA A 32 3.28 4.29 -18.26
C ALA A 32 4.67 4.81 -17.86
N ASP A 33 4.71 5.79 -16.95
CA ASP A 33 5.97 6.37 -16.46
C ASP A 33 5.85 6.89 -15.01
N LYS A 34 7.00 7.23 -14.42
CA LYS A 34 7.08 7.75 -13.04
C LYS A 34 6.25 9.02 -12.81
N LYS A 35 6.21 9.93 -13.78
CA LYS A 35 5.51 11.23 -13.67
C LYS A 35 4.01 11.02 -13.72
N SER A 36 3.53 10.20 -14.63
CA SER A 36 2.11 9.84 -14.74
C SER A 36 1.64 9.06 -13.52
N LEU A 37 2.44 8.10 -13.02
CA LEU A 37 2.12 7.38 -11.79
C LEU A 37 1.97 8.36 -10.62
N LYS A 38 2.89 9.32 -10.48
CA LYS A 38 2.80 10.33 -9.43
C LYS A 38 1.49 11.13 -9.53
N ALA A 39 1.13 11.59 -10.72
CA ALA A 39 -0.11 12.35 -10.92
C ALA A 39 -1.37 11.53 -10.55
N VAL A 40 -1.40 10.23 -10.91
CA VAL A 40 -2.50 9.33 -10.55
C VAL A 40 -2.57 9.10 -9.05
N VAL A 41 -1.43 8.90 -8.39
CA VAL A 41 -1.37 8.74 -6.92
C VAL A 41 -1.83 10.02 -6.21
N ASP A 42 -1.34 11.19 -6.65
CA ASP A 42 -1.74 12.48 -6.06
C ASP A 42 -3.27 12.70 -6.19
N GLN A 43 -3.84 12.39 -7.37
CA GLN A 43 -5.28 12.48 -7.58
C GLN A 43 -6.06 11.46 -6.75
N PHE A 44 -5.55 10.23 -6.65
CA PHE A 44 -6.13 9.20 -5.80
C PHE A 44 -6.15 9.63 -4.33
N GLU A 45 -5.10 10.26 -3.81
CA GLU A 45 -5.09 10.73 -2.42
C GLU A 45 -6.17 11.79 -2.14
N ILE A 46 -6.54 12.60 -3.12
CA ILE A 46 -7.54 13.68 -3.01
C ILE A 46 -8.97 13.14 -3.14
N ASP A 47 -9.20 12.20 -4.06
CA ASP A 47 -10.55 11.67 -4.33
C ASP A 47 -11.01 10.74 -3.21
N ARG A 48 -11.97 11.19 -2.39
CA ARG A 48 -12.51 10.42 -1.26
C ARG A 48 -13.47 9.31 -1.66
N LYS A 49 -14.00 9.31 -2.89
CA LYS A 49 -14.95 8.29 -3.36
C LYS A 49 -14.24 6.99 -3.72
N VAL A 50 -13.02 7.11 -4.23
CA VAL A 50 -12.21 5.95 -4.61
C VAL A 50 -11.58 5.35 -3.36
N GLU A 51 -11.63 4.04 -3.20
CA GLU A 51 -11.04 3.32 -2.08
C GLU A 51 -9.83 2.49 -2.49
N ARG A 52 -9.80 2.04 -3.76
CA ARG A 52 -8.76 1.17 -4.29
C ARG A 52 -8.22 1.68 -5.62
N LEU A 53 -6.90 1.63 -5.76
CA LEU A 53 -6.19 1.85 -7.02
C LEU A 53 -5.42 0.58 -7.36
N TYR A 54 -5.65 0.04 -8.55
CA TYR A 54 -4.89 -1.05 -9.11
C TYR A 54 -3.90 -0.49 -10.14
N VAL A 55 -2.62 -0.64 -9.86
CA VAL A 55 -1.54 -0.30 -10.77
C VAL A 55 -1.10 -1.58 -11.46
N TYR A 56 -1.50 -1.71 -12.72
CA TYR A 56 -1.12 -2.82 -13.57
C TYR A 56 0.24 -2.55 -14.23
N SER A 57 1.09 -3.56 -14.27
CA SER A 57 2.31 -3.51 -15.08
C SER A 57 2.92 -4.88 -15.35
N ASP A 58 3.69 -4.96 -16.42
CA ASP A 58 4.41 -6.18 -16.82
C ASP A 58 5.63 -6.51 -15.93
N ASP A 59 6.08 -5.56 -15.10
CA ASP A 59 7.22 -5.71 -14.18
C ASP A 59 6.94 -5.02 -12.84
N VAL A 60 6.17 -5.70 -11.98
CA VAL A 60 5.70 -5.13 -10.71
C VAL A 60 6.85 -4.73 -9.78
N GLU A 61 8.00 -5.43 -9.83
CA GLU A 61 9.14 -5.08 -8.97
C GLU A 61 9.77 -3.74 -9.37
N LYS A 62 10.02 -3.54 -10.66
CA LYS A 62 10.60 -2.31 -11.19
C LYS A 62 9.72 -1.10 -10.85
N TYR A 63 8.42 -1.17 -11.15
CA TYR A 63 7.53 -0.03 -10.99
C TYR A 63 7.14 0.23 -9.53
N PHE A 64 7.07 -0.82 -8.70
CA PHE A 64 7.02 -0.62 -7.26
C PHE A 64 8.30 0.06 -6.74
N GLY A 65 9.45 -0.22 -7.34
CA GLY A 65 10.69 0.54 -7.14
C GLY A 65 10.54 2.03 -7.46
N GLU A 66 9.95 2.37 -8.59
CA GLU A 66 9.69 3.76 -8.99
C GLU A 66 8.74 4.48 -8.04
N PHE A 67 7.66 3.80 -7.62
CA PHE A 67 6.73 4.28 -6.60
C PHE A 67 7.46 4.54 -5.26
N LYS A 68 8.23 3.57 -4.77
CA LYS A 68 9.04 3.73 -3.53
C LYS A 68 9.98 4.93 -3.65
N GLY A 69 10.57 5.15 -4.82
CA GLY A 69 11.45 6.28 -5.12
C GLY A 69 10.76 7.66 -5.16
N MET A 70 9.44 7.73 -4.95
CA MET A 70 8.70 8.98 -4.73
C MET A 70 8.66 9.40 -3.25
N TYR A 71 9.02 8.50 -2.33
CA TYR A 71 8.88 8.71 -0.90
C TYR A 71 10.20 8.49 -0.15
N ARG A 72 10.30 9.10 1.04
CA ARG A 72 11.38 8.77 1.97
C ARG A 72 11.06 7.46 2.68
N VAL A 73 11.81 6.41 2.37
CA VAL A 73 11.67 5.11 3.03
C VAL A 73 12.23 5.19 4.45
N ILE A 74 11.36 4.97 5.45
CA ILE A 74 11.75 4.83 6.86
C ILE A 74 11.74 3.35 7.20
N LYS A 75 12.92 2.81 7.52
CA LYS A 75 13.04 1.43 7.97
C LYS A 75 12.47 1.30 9.39
N ALA A 76 11.72 0.24 9.62
CA ALA A 76 11.23 -0.12 10.93
C ALA A 76 11.52 -1.59 11.18
N ALA A 77 11.87 -1.92 12.42
CA ALA A 77 11.98 -3.29 12.89
C ALA A 77 10.95 -3.53 14.00
N GLY A 78 10.63 -4.78 14.23
CA GLY A 78 9.62 -5.20 15.19
C GLY A 78 9.38 -6.70 15.03
N GLY A 79 8.32 -7.19 15.63
CA GLY A 79 7.99 -8.61 15.49
C GLY A 79 6.66 -8.99 16.11
N LEU A 80 6.22 -10.19 15.76
CA LEU A 80 5.12 -10.86 16.43
C LEU A 80 5.67 -11.56 17.66
N VAL A 81 5.34 -11.06 18.86
CA VAL A 81 5.74 -11.68 20.12
C VAL A 81 4.58 -12.53 20.63
N LYS A 82 4.87 -13.80 20.94
CA LYS A 82 3.92 -14.73 21.55
C LYS A 82 4.42 -15.19 22.91
N ASN A 83 3.52 -15.38 23.86
CA ASN A 83 3.84 -16.06 25.11
C ASN A 83 3.63 -17.58 24.98
N ASN A 84 3.87 -18.33 26.05
CA ASN A 84 3.70 -19.79 26.09
C ASN A 84 2.25 -20.25 25.89
N ASN A 85 1.28 -19.35 26.07
CA ASN A 85 -0.14 -19.61 25.85
C ASN A 85 -0.59 -19.25 24.41
N ASN A 86 0.34 -18.94 23.50
CA ASN A 86 0.10 -18.46 22.14
C ASN A 86 -0.63 -17.10 22.04
N GLU A 87 -0.67 -16.32 23.11
CA GLU A 87 -1.24 -14.97 23.08
C GLU A 87 -0.26 -13.98 22.45
N ILE A 88 -0.77 -13.03 21.66
CA ILE A 88 0.04 -12.06 20.92
C ILE A 88 0.17 -10.76 21.71
N LEU A 89 1.39 -10.25 21.86
CA LEU A 89 1.64 -8.93 22.43
C LEU A 89 1.25 -7.83 21.43
N PHE A 90 0.34 -6.95 21.86
CA PHE A 90 0.01 -5.71 21.16
C PHE A 90 0.41 -4.48 22.00
N ILE A 91 0.63 -3.36 21.33
CA ILE A 91 0.79 -2.05 21.95
C ILE A 91 -0.41 -1.18 21.61
N PHE A 92 -0.96 -0.45 22.59
CA PHE A 92 -2.05 0.49 22.36
C PHE A 92 -1.52 1.92 22.32
N ARG A 93 -1.70 2.60 21.19
CA ARG A 93 -1.29 4.00 21.01
C ARG A 93 -2.16 4.70 19.99
N HIS A 94 -2.34 6.01 20.15
CA HIS A 94 -3.17 6.83 19.24
C HIS A 94 -4.58 6.25 19.01
N GLY A 95 -5.19 5.66 20.05
CA GLY A 95 -6.55 5.11 19.98
C GLY A 95 -6.70 3.79 19.24
N LYS A 96 -5.60 3.10 18.89
CA LYS A 96 -5.64 1.81 18.18
C LYS A 96 -4.59 0.82 18.68
N TRP A 97 -4.89 -0.47 18.56
CA TRP A 97 -3.94 -1.56 18.78
C TRP A 97 -3.01 -1.70 17.57
N ASP A 98 -1.72 -1.92 17.83
CA ASP A 98 -0.66 -2.06 16.83
C ASP A 98 0.35 -3.12 17.30
N LEU A 99 1.16 -3.64 16.38
CA LEU A 99 2.24 -4.57 16.73
C LEU A 99 3.42 -3.79 17.35
N PRO A 100 4.22 -4.42 18.24
CA PRO A 100 5.44 -3.81 18.74
C PRO A 100 6.45 -3.64 17.60
N LYS A 101 6.65 -2.38 17.18
CA LYS A 101 7.62 -1.97 16.15
C LYS A 101 8.19 -0.58 16.41
N GLY A 102 9.47 -0.41 16.07
CA GLY A 102 10.23 0.83 16.21
C GLY A 102 10.97 1.19 14.91
N LYS A 103 11.37 2.46 14.78
CA LYS A 103 12.25 2.90 13.69
C LYS A 103 13.64 2.28 13.87
N LEU A 104 14.30 1.94 12.78
CA LEU A 104 15.73 1.61 12.76
C LEU A 104 16.57 2.87 12.61
#